data_AF-A0AAD3CXE4-F1
#
_entry.id   AF-A0AAD3CXE4-F1
#
_cell.length_a   1.000
_cell.length_b   1.000
_cell.length_c   1.000
_cell.angle_alpha   90.00
_cell.angle_beta   90.00
_cell.angle_gamma   90.00
#
_symmetry.space_group_name_H-M   'P 1'
#
loop_
_entity.id
_entity.type
_entity.pdbx_description
1 polymer ?
#
loop_
_entity_poly.entity_id
_entity_poly.type
_entity_poly.pdbx_seq_one_letter_code
_entity_poly.pdbx_strand_id
1 'polypeptide(L)'
;MTLSIECAKAVGTTFGTYVTADFLSNFIQHPTQKMDYGALNSVVGRKVGEKFWGTRTEHILGVAAALAVADHASAAIFKNFLGKAISFADTPAAFVAHTFFFIFVGVIIYAAVDAMFNPANAGQRMATFKEEVYNTYVGTNSAWFEPFVFPFLAKALGGDIVKDNWFWGSLVPATLAYSTVKGTGWNDWGNSGLNDLEKEMNGLPL
;
A
#
# COMPACT_ATOMS: atom_id res chain seq x y z
N MET A 1 -10.06 -0.26 -29.06
CA MET A 1 -10.22 0.95 -28.21
C MET A 1 -11.04 0.67 -26.94
N THR A 2 -11.98 -0.27 -26.96
CA THR A 2 -12.80 -0.67 -25.79
C THR A 2 -11.99 -1.40 -24.71
N LEU A 3 -11.12 -2.34 -25.10
CA LEU A 3 -10.30 -3.15 -24.19
C LEU A 3 -9.35 -2.31 -23.31
N SER A 4 -8.75 -1.26 -23.88
CA SER A 4 -7.83 -0.36 -23.15
C SER A 4 -8.55 0.52 -22.13
N ILE A 5 -9.81 0.88 -22.39
CA ILE A 5 -10.63 1.68 -21.47
C ILE A 5 -11.10 0.82 -20.29
N GLU A 6 -11.48 -0.44 -20.54
CA GLU A 6 -11.87 -1.38 -19.49
C GLU A 6 -10.70 -1.72 -18.55
N CYS A 7 -9.50 -1.95 -19.11
CA CYS A 7 -8.27 -2.12 -18.32
C CYS A 7 -7.99 -0.87 -17.46
N ALA A 8 -8.04 0.33 -18.04
CA ALA A 8 -7.81 1.57 -17.30
C ALA A 8 -8.82 1.78 -16.17
N LYS A 9 -10.09 1.42 -16.40
CA LYS A 9 -11.14 1.49 -15.37
C LYS A 9 -10.87 0.50 -14.23
N ALA A 10 -10.46 -0.73 -14.55
CA ALA A 10 -10.16 -1.74 -13.53
C ALA A 10 -8.96 -1.33 -12.67
N VAL A 11 -7.87 -0.87 -13.30
CA VAL A 11 -6.70 -0.33 -12.59
C VAL A 11 -7.08 0.89 -11.74
N GLY A 12 -7.93 1.78 -12.26
CA GLY A 12 -8.41 2.96 -11.52
C GLY A 12 -9.21 2.60 -10.26
N THR A 13 -10.06 1.58 -10.32
CA THR A 13 -10.80 1.08 -9.15
C THR A 13 -9.86 0.46 -8.11
N THR A 14 -8.88 -0.34 -8.56
CA THR A 14 -7.84 -0.91 -7.69
C THR A 14 -7.02 0.20 -7.04
N PHE A 15 -6.60 1.21 -7.80
CA PHE A 15 -5.89 2.38 -7.31
C PHE A 15 -6.67 3.11 -6.21
N GLY A 16 -7.95 3.42 -6.43
CA GLY A 16 -8.79 4.08 -5.41
C GLY A 16 -8.94 3.23 -4.14
N THR A 17 -9.03 1.91 -4.29
CA THR A 17 -9.06 0.98 -3.15
C THR A 17 -7.75 1.04 -2.37
N TYR A 18 -6.61 0.99 -3.06
CA TYR A 18 -5.29 1.05 -2.46
C TYR A 18 -5.00 2.40 -1.81
N VAL A 19 -5.36 3.53 -2.43
CA VAL A 19 -5.26 4.86 -1.81
C VAL A 19 -6.05 4.91 -0.49
N THR A 20 -7.29 4.40 -0.50
CA THR A 20 -8.13 4.38 0.70
C THR A 20 -7.55 3.47 1.78
N ALA A 21 -7.10 2.28 1.39
CA ALA A 21 -6.50 1.31 2.30
C ALA A 21 -5.19 1.80 2.92
N ASP A 22 -4.31 2.41 2.12
CA ASP A 22 -3.05 3.00 2.54
C ASP A 22 -3.31 4.16 3.51
N PHE A 23 -4.26 5.05 3.20
CA PHE A 23 -4.69 6.08 4.13
C PHE A 23 -5.21 5.53 5.45
N LEU A 24 -6.11 4.53 5.40
CA LEU A 24 -6.68 3.91 6.60
C LEU A 24 -5.63 3.18 7.45
N SER A 25 -4.63 2.58 6.80
CA SER A 25 -3.53 1.90 7.52
C SER A 25 -2.73 2.85 8.40
N ASN A 26 -2.58 4.12 8.01
CA ASN A 26 -1.92 5.11 8.86
C ASN A 26 -2.70 5.32 10.17
N PHE A 27 -4.04 5.21 10.19
CA PHE A 27 -4.80 5.30 11.44
C PHE A 27 -4.64 4.06 12.32
N ILE A 28 -4.36 2.89 11.72
CA ILE A 28 -4.07 1.67 12.47
C ILE A 28 -2.69 1.77 13.10
N GLN A 29 -1.69 2.22 12.35
CA GLN A 29 -0.31 2.35 12.84
C GLN A 29 -0.14 3.54 13.79
N HIS A 30 -0.85 4.64 13.54
CA HIS A 30 -0.69 5.92 14.23
C HIS A 30 -2.03 6.49 14.76
N PRO A 31 -2.77 5.75 15.60
CA PRO A 31 -4.16 6.06 15.95
C PRO A 31 -4.35 7.42 16.64
N THR A 32 -3.32 7.95 17.28
CA THR A 32 -3.37 9.20 18.04
C THR A 32 -2.56 10.33 17.41
N GLN A 33 -1.90 10.09 16.28
CA GLN A 33 -0.91 11.02 15.76
C GLN A 33 -1.44 11.83 14.58
N LYS A 34 -0.98 13.07 14.51
CA LYS A 34 -1.14 13.93 13.34
C LYS A 34 -0.07 13.55 12.33
N MET A 35 -0.52 13.09 11.18
CA MET A 35 0.35 12.72 10.06
C MET A 35 0.51 13.89 9.10
N ASP A 36 1.64 13.94 8.39
CA ASP A 36 1.95 14.99 7.43
C ASP A 36 1.42 14.63 6.03
N TYR A 37 0.26 15.18 5.67
CA TYR A 37 -0.34 15.03 4.34
C TYR A 37 0.02 16.18 3.39
N GLY A 38 1.08 16.94 3.68
CA GLY A 38 1.57 18.03 2.83
C GLY A 38 0.55 19.15 2.67
N ALA A 39 0.26 19.53 1.43
CA ALA A 39 -0.69 20.60 1.14
C ALA A 39 -2.09 20.38 1.77
N LEU A 40 -2.50 19.12 1.98
CA LEU A 40 -3.80 18.79 2.60
C LEU A 40 -3.87 19.16 4.09
N ASN A 41 -2.74 19.31 4.78
CA ASN A 41 -2.72 19.74 6.18
C ASN A 41 -3.39 21.12 6.36
N SER A 42 -3.26 22.00 5.35
CA SER A 42 -3.85 23.34 5.38
C SER A 42 -5.38 23.34 5.49
N VAL A 43 -6.06 22.32 4.94
CA VAL A 43 -7.52 22.20 4.96
C VAL A 43 -8.06 21.99 6.38
N VAL A 44 -7.24 21.39 7.26
CA VAL A 44 -7.58 21.13 8.66
C VAL A 44 -6.81 22.02 9.63
N GLY A 45 -6.23 23.13 9.13
CA GLY A 45 -5.50 24.10 9.95
C GLY A 45 -4.18 23.59 10.56
N ARG A 46 -3.57 22.56 9.96
CA ARG A 46 -2.29 22.00 10.42
C ARG A 46 -1.11 22.63 9.66
N LYS A 47 0.08 22.54 10.26
CA LYS A 47 1.33 23.03 9.67
C LYS A 47 1.64 22.29 8.37
N VAL A 48 2.14 23.02 7.38
CA VAL A 48 2.62 22.48 6.09
C VAL A 48 4.12 22.73 6.05
N GLY A 49 4.93 21.67 5.99
CA GLY A 49 6.36 21.77 5.72
C GLY A 49 6.58 21.76 4.21
N GLU A 50 6.49 20.57 3.63
CA GLU A 50 6.52 20.37 2.18
C GLU A 50 5.12 20.22 1.59
N LYS A 51 4.98 20.53 0.30
CA LYS A 51 3.67 20.44 -0.38
C LYS A 51 3.32 19.02 -0.81
N PHE A 52 4.32 18.22 -1.17
CA PHE A 52 4.12 16.90 -1.78
C PHE A 52 5.24 15.91 -1.45
N TRP A 53 6.48 16.16 -1.89
CA TRP A 53 7.59 15.24 -1.67
C TRP A 53 7.88 15.01 -0.19
N GLY A 54 8.10 13.74 0.20
CA GLY A 54 8.37 13.36 1.59
C GLY A 54 7.15 13.43 2.51
N THR A 55 5.95 13.57 1.95
CA THR A 55 4.68 13.61 2.70
C THR A 55 3.94 12.28 2.57
N ARG A 56 3.05 11.99 3.51
CA ARG A 56 2.18 10.80 3.44
C ARG A 56 1.30 10.80 2.20
N THR A 57 0.93 11.96 1.65
CA THR A 57 0.13 12.06 0.43
C THR A 57 0.88 11.55 -0.79
N GLU A 58 2.14 11.93 -0.94
CA GLU A 58 3.00 11.45 -2.03
C GLU A 58 3.20 9.94 -1.92
N HIS A 59 3.55 9.47 -0.72
CA HIS A 59 3.65 8.05 -0.42
C HIS A 59 2.38 7.27 -0.80
N ILE A 60 1.22 7.67 -0.27
CA ILE A 60 -0.08 6.99 -0.50
C ILE A 60 -0.38 6.89 -1.99
N LEU A 61 -0.25 8.00 -2.73
CA LEU A 61 -0.59 8.03 -4.15
C LEU A 61 0.43 7.27 -4.98
N GLY A 62 1.72 7.42 -4.67
CA GLY A 62 2.82 6.77 -5.39
C GLY A 62 2.78 5.26 -5.25
N VAL A 63 2.70 4.77 -4.00
CA VAL A 63 2.64 3.33 -3.71
C VAL A 63 1.37 2.72 -4.29
N ALA A 64 0.20 3.33 -4.07
CA ALA A 64 -1.06 2.80 -4.61
C ALA A 64 -1.06 2.71 -6.15
N ALA A 65 -0.48 3.70 -6.84
CA ALA A 65 -0.38 3.67 -8.30
C ALA A 65 0.53 2.55 -8.79
N ALA A 66 1.71 2.39 -8.18
CA ALA A 66 2.65 1.35 -8.54
C ALA A 66 2.09 -0.05 -8.25
N LEU A 67 1.43 -0.23 -7.11
CA LEU A 67 0.78 -1.49 -6.74
C LEU A 67 -0.39 -1.83 -7.66
N ALA A 68 -1.26 -0.88 -8.01
CA ALA A 68 -2.38 -1.15 -8.89
C ALA A 68 -1.90 -1.64 -10.27
N VAL A 69 -0.82 -1.06 -10.81
CA VAL A 69 -0.24 -1.53 -12.07
C VAL A 69 0.42 -2.91 -11.90
N ALA A 70 1.21 -3.10 -10.84
CA ALA A 70 1.90 -4.36 -10.58
C ALA A 70 0.93 -5.52 -10.33
N ASP A 71 -0.18 -5.27 -9.64
CA ASP A 71 -1.25 -6.23 -9.36
C ASP A 71 -1.85 -6.75 -10.67
N HIS A 72 -2.37 -5.86 -11.52
CA HIS A 72 -2.97 -6.26 -12.79
C HIS A 72 -1.97 -6.95 -13.73
N ALA A 73 -0.71 -6.49 -13.75
CA ALA A 73 0.35 -7.13 -14.52
C ALA A 73 0.66 -8.54 -13.99
N SER A 74 0.80 -8.69 -12.67
CA SER A 74 1.02 -9.97 -12.00
C SER A 74 -0.15 -10.93 -12.23
N ALA A 75 -1.39 -10.48 -12.04
CA ALA A 75 -2.59 -11.27 -12.30
C ALA A 75 -2.65 -11.77 -13.75
N ALA A 76 -2.26 -10.94 -14.72
CA ALA A 76 -2.17 -11.35 -16.13
C ALA A 76 -1.09 -12.42 -16.36
N ILE A 77 0.09 -12.27 -15.75
CA ILE A 77 1.17 -13.25 -15.81
C ILE A 77 0.69 -14.61 -15.28
N PHE A 78 0.12 -14.64 -14.07
CA PHE A 78 -0.38 -15.89 -13.48
C PHE A 78 -1.55 -16.48 -14.27
N LYS A 79 -2.45 -15.65 -14.80
CA LYS A 79 -3.53 -16.13 -15.68
C LYS A 79 -2.98 -16.84 -16.92
N ASN A 80 -1.94 -16.30 -17.54
CA ASN A 80 -1.30 -16.91 -18.71
C ASN A 80 -0.63 -18.24 -18.36
N PHE A 81 0.00 -18.35 -17.20
CA PHE A 81 0.63 -19.60 -16.75
C PHE A 81 -0.38 -20.68 -16.35
N LEU A 82 -1.49 -20.29 -15.71
CA LEU A 82 -2.48 -21.25 -15.17
C LEU A 82 -3.62 -21.57 -16.15
N GLY A 83 -3.77 -20.79 -17.22
CA GLY A 83 -4.88 -20.90 -18.16
C GLY A 83 -6.25 -20.47 -17.59
N LYS A 84 -6.28 -19.95 -16.36
CA LYS A 84 -7.49 -19.50 -15.65
C LYS A 84 -7.19 -18.31 -14.74
N ALA A 85 -8.21 -17.56 -14.36
CA ALA A 85 -8.06 -16.46 -13.41
C ALA A 85 -7.55 -17.00 -12.06
N ILE A 86 -6.65 -16.24 -11.42
CA ILE A 86 -6.17 -16.56 -10.08
C ILE A 86 -7.28 -16.34 -9.06
N SER A 87 -7.40 -17.26 -8.12
CA SER A 87 -8.25 -17.11 -6.95
C SER A 87 -7.60 -17.81 -5.76
N PHE A 88 -7.84 -17.31 -4.56
CA PHE A 88 -7.35 -17.98 -3.36
C PHE A 88 -8.03 -19.34 -3.16
N ALA A 89 -9.30 -19.47 -3.56
CA ALA A 89 -10.07 -20.70 -3.42
C ALA A 89 -9.56 -21.84 -4.34
N ASP A 90 -9.21 -21.53 -5.59
CA ASP A 90 -8.87 -22.55 -6.58
C ASP A 90 -7.35 -22.75 -6.72
N THR A 91 -6.57 -21.71 -6.42
CA THR A 91 -5.12 -21.68 -6.66
C THR A 91 -4.39 -20.96 -5.52
N PRO A 92 -4.50 -21.44 -4.26
CA PRO A 92 -4.03 -20.72 -3.08
C PRO A 92 -2.53 -20.40 -3.14
N ALA A 93 -1.70 -21.35 -3.56
CA ALA A 93 -0.26 -21.13 -3.69
C ALA A 93 0.09 -20.06 -4.73
N ALA A 94 -0.58 -20.08 -5.89
CA ALA A 94 -0.36 -19.06 -6.92
C ALA A 94 -0.89 -17.69 -6.49
N PHE A 95 -1.98 -17.65 -5.73
CA PHE A 95 -2.55 -16.41 -5.21
C PHE A 95 -1.63 -15.77 -4.14
N VAL A 96 -1.05 -16.58 -3.24
CA VAL A 96 -0.03 -16.13 -2.28
C VAL A 96 1.21 -15.63 -3.02
N ALA A 97 1.70 -16.37 -4.01
CA ALA A 97 2.86 -15.96 -4.81
C ALA A 97 2.59 -14.66 -5.59
N HIS A 98 1.40 -14.51 -6.16
CA HIS A 98 0.94 -13.29 -6.79
C HIS A 98 0.95 -12.11 -5.82
N THR A 99 0.40 -12.31 -4.61
CA THR A 99 0.32 -11.30 -3.54
C THR A 99 1.70 -10.79 -3.17
N PHE A 100 2.62 -11.72 -2.88
CA PHE A 100 4.01 -11.39 -2.64
C PHE A 100 4.63 -10.61 -3.82
N PHE A 101 4.45 -11.13 -5.04
CA PHE A 101 5.10 -10.57 -6.21
C PHE A 101 4.66 -9.14 -6.51
N PHE A 102 3.35 -8.87 -6.51
CA PHE A 102 2.88 -7.54 -6.87
C PHE A 102 3.19 -6.50 -5.78
N ILE A 103 3.13 -6.88 -4.50
CA ILE A 103 3.48 -5.98 -3.40
C ILE A 103 4.95 -5.61 -3.49
N PHE A 104 5.82 -6.62 -3.57
CA PHE A 104 7.26 -6.41 -3.64
C PHE A 104 7.66 -5.57 -4.85
N VAL A 105 7.17 -5.92 -6.04
CA VAL A 105 7.50 -5.20 -7.27
C VAL A 105 6.92 -3.79 -7.27
N GLY A 106 5.68 -3.61 -6.85
CA GLY A 106 5.03 -2.30 -6.82
C GLY A 106 5.73 -1.33 -5.87
N VAL A 107 6.08 -1.76 -4.65
CA VAL A 107 6.80 -0.89 -3.71
C VAL A 107 8.23 -0.62 -4.18
N ILE A 108 8.91 -1.56 -4.84
CA ILE A 108 10.22 -1.29 -5.44
C ILE A 108 10.14 -0.26 -6.56
N ILE A 109 9.11 -0.32 -7.41
CA ILE A 109 8.88 0.69 -8.45
C ILE A 109 8.70 2.06 -7.81
N TYR A 110 7.86 2.14 -6.76
CA TYR A 110 7.69 3.37 -6.01
C TYR A 110 9.02 3.86 -5.41
N ALA A 111 9.74 3.02 -4.68
CA ALA A 111 11.00 3.37 -4.03
C ALA A 111 12.06 3.84 -5.05
N ALA A 112 12.09 3.26 -6.24
CA ALA A 112 12.96 3.72 -7.32
C ALA A 112 12.56 5.14 -7.79
N VAL A 113 11.26 5.39 -7.99
CA VAL A 113 10.74 6.70 -8.39
C VAL A 113 11.01 7.75 -7.30
N ASP A 114 10.69 7.45 -6.05
CA ASP A 114 10.93 8.36 -4.92
C ASP A 114 12.44 8.64 -4.78
N ALA A 115 13.30 7.62 -4.78
CA ALA A 115 14.75 7.81 -4.73
C ALA A 115 15.28 8.68 -5.88
N MET A 116 14.73 8.54 -7.09
CA MET A 116 15.18 9.30 -8.25
C MET A 116 14.70 10.76 -8.25
N PHE A 117 13.44 11.00 -7.89
CA PHE A 117 12.78 12.28 -8.13
C PHE A 117 12.55 13.12 -6.88
N ASN A 118 12.53 12.52 -5.70
CA ASN A 118 12.37 13.26 -4.45
C ASN A 118 13.62 14.10 -4.15
N PRO A 119 13.49 15.44 -4.05
CA PRO A 119 14.62 16.31 -3.75
C PRO A 119 15.31 15.99 -2.41
N ALA A 120 14.58 15.45 -1.43
CA ALA A 120 15.15 15.05 -0.14
C ALA A 120 16.21 13.94 -0.28
N ASN A 121 16.16 13.16 -1.35
CA ASN A 121 17.07 12.05 -1.61
C ASN A 121 18.31 12.45 -2.43
N ALA A 122 18.45 13.69 -2.89
CA ALA A 122 19.46 14.09 -3.88
C ALA A 122 20.91 13.70 -3.55
N GLY A 123 21.28 13.63 -2.26
CA GLY A 123 22.61 13.21 -1.81
C GLY A 123 22.77 11.71 -1.49
N GLN A 124 21.68 10.95 -1.43
CA GLN A 124 21.66 9.59 -0.85
C GLN A 124 20.76 8.59 -1.59
N ARG A 125 20.31 8.92 -2.81
CA ARG A 125 19.36 8.13 -3.62
C ARG A 125 19.57 6.61 -3.60
N MET A 126 20.80 6.16 -3.83
CA MET A 126 21.11 4.72 -3.88
C MET A 126 21.06 4.07 -2.50
N ALA A 127 21.41 4.79 -1.43
CA ALA A 127 21.27 4.30 -0.08
C ALA A 127 19.80 4.17 0.28
N THR A 128 19.00 5.24 0.05
CA THR A 128 17.54 5.23 0.24
C THR A 128 16.88 4.09 -0.53
N PHE A 129 17.19 3.94 -1.82
CA PHE A 129 16.61 2.86 -2.64
C PHE A 129 16.92 1.47 -2.06
N LYS A 130 18.16 1.21 -1.63
CA LYS A 130 18.53 -0.09 -1.07
C LYS A 130 17.85 -0.37 0.27
N GLU A 131 17.76 0.65 1.12
CA GLU A 131 17.07 0.58 2.40
C GLU A 131 15.59 0.28 2.20
N GLU A 132 14.92 1.02 1.31
CA GLU A 132 13.50 0.79 1.00
C GLU A 132 13.25 -0.57 0.36
N VAL A 133 14.12 -1.04 -0.53
CA VAL A 133 14.03 -2.41 -1.09
C VAL A 133 14.15 -3.46 0.01
N TYR A 134 15.06 -3.27 0.98
CA TYR A 134 15.23 -4.20 2.10
C TYR A 134 14.00 -4.20 3.03
N ASN A 135 13.53 -3.02 3.41
CA ASN A 135 12.32 -2.84 4.19
C ASN A 135 11.11 -3.49 3.50
N THR A 136 10.97 -3.28 2.20
CA THR A 136 9.93 -3.89 1.35
C THR A 136 10.04 -5.42 1.36
N TYR A 137 11.25 -5.97 1.27
CA TYR A 137 11.46 -7.41 1.36
C TYR A 137 10.96 -7.96 2.70
N VAL A 138 11.34 -7.32 3.81
CA VAL A 138 10.88 -7.73 5.16
C VAL A 138 9.35 -7.63 5.26
N GLY A 139 8.78 -6.49 4.85
CA GLY A 139 7.35 -6.22 4.90
C GLY A 139 6.52 -7.21 4.10
N THR A 140 6.92 -7.46 2.84
CA THR A 140 6.19 -8.36 1.94
C THR A 140 6.27 -9.82 2.38
N ASN A 141 7.36 -10.25 3.03
CA ASN A 141 7.42 -11.57 3.63
C ASN A 141 6.46 -11.74 4.81
N SER A 142 6.00 -10.65 5.44
CA SER A 142 4.97 -10.71 6.47
C SER A 142 3.54 -10.73 5.90
N ALA A 143 3.35 -10.30 4.64
CA ALA A 143 2.05 -10.22 3.96
C ALA A 143 1.43 -11.58 3.56
N TRP A 144 2.13 -12.70 3.79
CA TRP A 144 1.69 -14.04 3.37
C TRP A 144 0.34 -14.48 3.97
N PHE A 145 -0.06 -13.90 5.11
CA PHE A 145 -1.34 -14.21 5.75
C PHE A 145 -2.51 -13.44 5.15
N GLU A 146 -2.27 -12.39 4.36
CA GLU A 146 -3.33 -11.53 3.80
C GLU A 146 -4.39 -12.31 3.01
N PRO A 147 -4.02 -13.30 2.17
CA PRO A 147 -5.01 -14.08 1.44
C PRO A 147 -5.97 -14.86 2.34
N PHE A 148 -5.63 -15.07 3.62
CA PHE A 148 -6.47 -15.75 4.60
C PHE A 148 -7.49 -14.83 5.28
N VAL A 149 -7.33 -13.50 5.19
CA VAL A 149 -8.24 -12.52 5.80
C VAL A 149 -9.63 -12.60 5.17
N PHE A 150 -9.71 -12.65 3.83
CA PHE A 150 -10.98 -12.71 3.13
C PHE A 150 -11.81 -13.96 3.49
N PRO A 151 -11.26 -15.20 3.44
CA PRO A 151 -11.95 -16.40 3.91
C PRO A 151 -12.42 -16.30 5.37
N PHE A 152 -11.61 -15.71 6.25
CA PHE A 152 -11.98 -15.52 7.64
C PHE A 152 -13.20 -14.58 7.78
N LEU A 153 -13.17 -13.42 7.13
CA LEU A 153 -14.30 -12.48 7.12
C LEU A 153 -15.55 -13.12 6.51
N ALA A 154 -15.40 -13.86 5.40
CA ALA A 154 -16.51 -14.57 4.77
C ALA A 154 -17.14 -15.59 5.72
N LYS A 155 -16.33 -16.31 6.51
CA LYS A 155 -16.85 -17.22 7.54
C LYS A 155 -17.53 -16.48 8.70
N ALA A 156 -16.96 -15.37 9.15
CA ALA A 156 -17.48 -14.61 10.29
C ALA A 156 -18.78 -13.85 9.98
N LEU A 157 -18.94 -13.35 8.75
CA LEU A 157 -20.02 -12.45 8.34
C LEU A 157 -21.06 -13.10 7.43
N GLY A 158 -20.99 -14.41 7.19
CA GLY A 158 -22.01 -15.13 6.43
C GLY A 158 -21.91 -14.96 4.91
N GLY A 159 -20.70 -15.03 4.35
CA GLY A 159 -20.38 -15.30 2.94
C GLY A 159 -20.85 -14.25 1.92
N ASP A 160 -22.16 -14.10 1.76
CA ASP A 160 -22.81 -13.28 0.75
C ASP A 160 -22.58 -11.79 1.02
N ILE A 161 -22.58 -11.38 2.30
CA ILE A 161 -22.25 -10.00 2.72
C ILE A 161 -20.85 -9.57 2.27
N VAL A 162 -19.90 -10.51 2.20
CA VAL A 162 -18.51 -10.21 1.83
C VAL A 162 -18.32 -10.18 0.32
N LYS A 163 -19.01 -11.05 -0.42
CA LYS A 163 -18.92 -11.12 -1.89
C LYS A 163 -19.51 -9.89 -2.57
N ASP A 164 -20.63 -9.39 -2.08
CA ASP A 164 -21.36 -8.30 -2.73
C ASP A 164 -20.92 -6.91 -2.25
N ASN A 165 -20.01 -6.83 -1.28
CA ASN A 165 -19.61 -5.58 -0.65
C ASN A 165 -18.11 -5.30 -0.78
N TRP A 166 -17.77 -4.27 -1.56
CA TRP A 166 -16.40 -3.78 -1.74
C TRP A 166 -15.67 -3.49 -0.42
N PHE A 167 -16.38 -2.97 0.59
CA PHE A 167 -15.80 -2.65 1.89
C PHE A 167 -15.19 -3.90 2.56
N TRP A 168 -16.00 -4.97 2.66
CA TRP A 168 -15.57 -6.22 3.30
C TRP A 168 -14.67 -7.06 2.40
N GLY A 169 -14.94 -7.07 1.11
CA GLY A 169 -14.28 -7.95 0.14
C GLY A 169 -12.94 -7.43 -0.37
N SER A 170 -12.68 -6.12 -0.29
CA SER A 170 -11.46 -5.53 -0.86
C SER A 170 -10.81 -4.50 0.06
N LEU A 171 -11.57 -3.56 0.62
CA LEU A 171 -10.98 -2.47 1.41
C LEU A 171 -10.38 -2.95 2.73
N VAL A 172 -11.09 -3.77 3.51
CA VAL A 172 -10.58 -4.29 4.80
C VAL A 172 -9.33 -5.15 4.62
N PRO A 173 -9.31 -6.18 3.73
CA PRO A 173 -8.08 -6.94 3.47
C PRO A 173 -6.90 -6.06 3.07
N ALA A 174 -7.11 -5.13 2.13
CA ALA A 174 -6.04 -4.21 1.70
C ALA A 174 -5.57 -3.30 2.84
N THR A 175 -6.46 -2.82 3.70
CA THR A 175 -6.07 -1.94 4.83
C THR A 175 -5.18 -2.67 5.82
N LEU A 176 -5.52 -3.92 6.16
CA LEU A 176 -4.71 -4.76 7.03
C LEU A 176 -3.38 -5.17 6.40
N ALA A 177 -3.37 -5.37 5.08
CA ALA A 177 -2.18 -5.63 4.30
C ALA A 177 -1.18 -4.48 4.42
N TYR A 178 -1.62 -3.26 4.07
CA TYR A 178 -0.79 -2.07 4.21
C TYR A 178 -0.29 -1.87 5.63
N SER A 179 -1.17 -2.01 6.63
CA SER A 179 -0.78 -1.81 8.03
C SER A 179 0.34 -2.76 8.45
N THR A 180 0.29 -3.99 7.93
CA THR A 180 1.27 -5.02 8.27
C THR A 180 2.57 -4.82 7.50
N VAL A 181 2.50 -4.66 6.17
CA VAL A 181 3.68 -4.44 5.32
C VAL A 181 4.46 -3.21 5.78
N LYS A 182 3.76 -2.09 6.03
CA LYS A 182 4.39 -0.87 6.55
C LYS A 182 4.95 -1.09 7.94
N GLY A 183 4.18 -1.69 8.84
CA GLY A 183 4.60 -1.86 10.23
C GLY A 183 5.83 -2.77 10.36
N THR A 184 5.85 -3.91 9.67
CA THR A 184 6.99 -4.84 9.71
C THR A 184 8.14 -4.40 8.81
N GLY A 185 7.85 -3.85 7.63
CA GLY A 185 8.85 -3.45 6.66
C GLY A 185 9.60 -2.19 7.09
N TRP A 186 8.89 -1.17 7.55
CA TRP A 186 9.49 0.10 7.99
C TRP A 186 9.70 0.19 9.50
N ASN A 187 9.44 -0.91 10.23
CA ASN A 187 9.50 -0.95 11.69
C ASN A 187 8.63 0.14 12.34
N ASP A 188 7.43 0.36 11.78
CA ASP A 188 6.57 1.48 12.15
C ASP A 188 5.26 1.02 12.83
N TRP A 189 5.33 0.88 14.16
CA TRP A 189 4.21 0.50 15.02
C TRP A 189 3.95 1.58 16.08
N GLY A 190 3.74 2.82 15.64
CA GLY A 190 3.44 3.94 16.52
C GLY A 190 4.32 5.15 16.20
N ASN A 191 5.23 5.52 17.10
CA ASN A 191 5.98 6.77 16.93
C ASN A 191 7.27 6.62 16.11
N SER A 192 7.68 5.39 15.77
CA SER A 192 9.02 5.11 15.24
C SER A 192 9.24 5.57 13.80
N GLY A 193 8.21 5.54 12.95
CA GLY A 193 8.30 6.00 11.56
C GLY A 193 7.75 7.39 11.32
N LEU A 194 7.63 8.22 12.37
CA LEU A 194 7.26 9.63 12.20
C LEU A 194 8.42 10.47 11.67
N ASN A 195 8.12 11.31 10.67
CA ASN A 195 9.06 12.33 10.22
C ASN A 195 9.15 13.52 11.20
N ASP A 196 10.11 14.42 11.01
CA ASP A 196 10.36 15.53 11.94
C ASP A 196 9.16 16.46 12.10
N LEU A 197 8.42 16.74 11.02
CA LEU A 197 7.21 17.56 11.09
C LEU A 197 6.08 16.84 11.85
N GLU A 198 5.94 15.53 11.65
CA GLU A 198 4.98 14.71 12.39
C GLU A 198 5.34 14.67 13.88
N LYS A 199 6.61 14.49 14.23
CA LYS A 199 7.08 14.58 15.61
C LYS A 199 6.75 15.94 16.23
N GLU A 200 7.05 17.04 15.53
CA GLU A 200 6.74 18.40 15.97
C GLU A 200 5.22 18.59 16.20
N MET A 201 4.38 18.20 15.23
CA MET A 201 2.92 18.34 15.33
C MET A 201 2.30 17.56 16.48
N ASN A 202 2.99 16.50 16.93
CA ASN A 202 2.59 15.62 18.02
C ASN A 202 3.32 15.92 19.35
N GLY A 203 4.18 16.95 19.39
CA GLY A 203 4.91 17.32 20.61
C GLY A 203 5.94 16.27 21.06
N LEU A 204 6.50 15.53 20.11
CA LEU A 204 7.51 14.50 20.34
C LEU A 204 8.93 15.06 20.17
N PRO A 205 9.95 14.46 20.84
CA PRO A 205 11.34 14.82 20.60
C PRO A 205 11.74 14.59 19.13
N LEU A 206 12.57 15.50 18.59
CA LEU A 206 13.18 15.38 17.26
C LEU A 206 14.30 14.35 17.27
#